data_AF-M7UQU5-F1
#
_entry.id   AF-M7UQU5-F1
#
_cell.length_a   1.000
_cell.length_b   1.000
_cell.length_c   1.000
_cell.angle_alpha   90.00
_cell.angle_beta   90.00
_cell.angle_gamma   90.00
#
_symmetry.space_group_name_H-M   'P 1'
#
loop_
_entity.id
_entity.type
_entity.pdbx_description
1 polymer ?
#
loop_
_entity_poly.entity_id
_entity_poly.type
_entity_poly.pdbx_seq_one_letter_code
_entity_poly.pdbx_strand_id
1 'polypeptide(L)'
;MQDVEDMIDDHIAHQKVGLGGQSKLKLLVPSIGTFFTRLPLADAFRYQDRKRFISSRRFVPPSFNDIRLILNTAQLMGVTSAGSVDLATFDGDVTLYDDGKSLEPTNPVIERIISKSHYYSTLDDKMLIAVDLMSHNTKIGIVTAAGYTEADKYYGRLHGLLEAIKASSILTPEQKQNLIVMGGESNFLFTYDASSPYLLTHHPRRSWILPSMTTWTQPSITALLDLAEFSLRECVTNLDLPATILRKERAVGIVPLEPGYKFARESLEETVLVVQKKLEMSEVGRSLPFCAFNGGNDVFVDIGDKSWGVLVCQKFFGGNVEDESQWIKKDKTLHVGDQFLSAGSNDFKARVVGTTAWIASPRETVELLDELVGLIQKS
;
A
#
# COMPACT_ATOMS: atom_id res chain seq x y z
N MET A 1 27.83 0.97 -1.92
CA MET A 1 26.46 1.29 -2.39
C MET A 1 26.44 1.65 -3.86
N GLN A 2 27.41 2.43 -4.39
CA GLN A 2 27.46 2.78 -5.82
C GLN A 2 27.42 1.56 -6.75
N ASP A 3 28.21 0.50 -6.48
CA ASP A 3 28.21 -0.68 -7.34
C ASP A 3 26.83 -1.35 -7.47
N VAL A 4 26.02 -1.30 -6.40
CA VAL A 4 24.66 -1.86 -6.40
C VAL A 4 23.69 -0.93 -7.14
N GLU A 5 23.87 0.38 -6.99
CA GLU A 5 23.14 1.40 -7.74
C GLU A 5 23.36 1.26 -9.25
N ASP A 6 24.61 1.10 -9.68
CA ASP A 6 24.96 0.90 -11.09
C ASP A 6 24.34 -0.41 -11.64
N MET A 7 24.26 -1.46 -10.81
CA MET A 7 23.55 -2.70 -11.17
C MET A 7 22.04 -2.53 -11.32
N ILE A 8 21.43 -1.63 -10.53
CA ILE A 8 20.00 -1.29 -10.66
C ILE A 8 19.79 -0.48 -11.92
N ASP A 9 20.68 0.46 -12.24
CA ASP A 9 20.59 1.24 -13.48
C ASP A 9 20.75 0.36 -14.73
N ASP A 10 21.69 -0.60 -14.71
CA ASP A 10 21.81 -1.65 -15.73
C ASP A 10 20.51 -2.44 -15.88
N HIS A 11 19.89 -2.83 -14.77
CA HIS A 11 18.61 -3.54 -14.77
C HIS A 11 17.49 -2.69 -15.39
N ILE A 12 17.40 -1.41 -15.06
CA ILE A 12 16.44 -0.46 -15.64
C ILE A 12 16.69 -0.31 -17.16
N ALA A 13 17.94 -0.23 -17.59
CA ALA A 13 18.28 -0.14 -19.02
C ALA A 13 17.81 -1.40 -19.78
N HIS A 14 18.03 -2.58 -19.22
CA HIS A 14 17.55 -3.85 -19.79
C HIS A 14 16.01 -3.91 -19.82
N GLN A 15 15.31 -3.43 -18.79
CA GLN A 15 13.85 -3.38 -18.76
C GLN A 15 13.28 -2.56 -19.93
N LYS A 16 13.87 -1.40 -20.22
CA LYS A 16 13.41 -0.49 -21.29
C LYS A 16 13.46 -1.11 -22.69
N VAL A 17 14.35 -2.08 -22.92
CA VAL A 17 14.48 -2.79 -24.19
C VAL A 17 13.87 -4.20 -24.16
N GLY A 18 13.10 -4.55 -23.13
CA GLY A 18 12.44 -5.86 -23.00
C GLY A 18 13.38 -7.00 -22.60
N LEU A 19 14.59 -6.71 -22.13
CA LEU A 19 15.62 -7.69 -21.75
C LEU A 19 15.87 -7.76 -20.24
N GLY A 20 14.93 -7.26 -19.41
CA GLY A 20 15.08 -7.22 -17.94
C GLY A 20 15.46 -8.57 -17.30
N GLY A 21 15.05 -9.68 -17.92
CA GLY A 21 15.41 -11.05 -17.54
C GLY A 21 16.91 -11.40 -17.64
N GLN A 22 17.70 -10.60 -18.38
CA GLN A 22 19.11 -10.89 -18.73
C GLN A 22 20.12 -10.00 -17.99
N SER A 23 19.66 -9.00 -17.24
CA SER A 23 20.54 -8.13 -16.45
C SER A 23 21.32 -8.89 -15.37
N LYS A 24 22.47 -8.34 -14.97
CA LYS A 24 23.29 -8.93 -13.90
C LYS A 24 22.54 -8.99 -12.57
N LEU A 25 21.73 -7.98 -12.25
CA LEU A 25 20.94 -7.95 -11.02
C LEU A 25 19.91 -9.07 -10.98
N LYS A 26 19.26 -9.40 -12.10
CA LYS A 26 18.29 -10.49 -12.19
C LYS A 26 18.93 -11.87 -11.96
N LEU A 27 20.17 -12.05 -12.42
CA LEU A 27 20.94 -13.27 -12.15
C LEU A 27 21.26 -13.44 -10.66
N LEU A 28 21.65 -12.36 -9.97
CA LEU A 28 21.98 -12.41 -8.54
C LEU A 28 20.74 -12.51 -7.64
N VAL A 29 19.64 -11.85 -8.04
CA VAL A 29 18.39 -11.81 -7.30
C VAL A 29 17.25 -12.21 -8.23
N PRO A 30 17.00 -13.52 -8.45
CA PRO A 30 15.97 -14.00 -9.38
C PRO A 30 14.56 -13.47 -9.09
N SER A 31 14.27 -13.14 -7.84
CA SER A 31 13.00 -12.57 -7.38
C SER A 31 12.89 -11.04 -7.56
N ILE A 32 13.93 -10.38 -8.10
CA ILE A 32 13.90 -8.94 -8.31
C ILE A 32 12.82 -8.55 -9.31
N GLY A 33 12.07 -7.50 -8.96
CA GLY A 33 10.94 -6.99 -9.71
C GLY A 33 11.33 -5.85 -10.65
N THR A 34 10.32 -5.06 -11.00
CA THR A 34 10.50 -3.89 -11.87
C THR A 34 10.99 -2.69 -11.06
N PHE A 35 11.85 -1.84 -11.65
CA PHE A 35 12.22 -0.55 -11.07
C PHE A 35 11.65 0.56 -11.94
N PHE A 36 10.93 1.50 -11.34
CA PHE A 36 10.30 2.60 -12.06
C PHE A 36 11.16 3.87 -12.06
N THR A 37 12.07 3.98 -11.09
CA THR A 37 12.96 5.12 -10.88
C THR A 37 14.37 4.61 -10.62
N ARG A 38 15.38 5.47 -10.84
CA ARG A 38 16.74 5.21 -10.36
C ARG A 38 16.74 5.25 -8.83
N LEU A 39 17.59 4.45 -8.21
CA LEU A 39 17.73 4.39 -6.75
C LEU A 39 19.12 4.90 -6.35
N PRO A 40 19.27 6.18 -5.94
CA PRO A 40 20.56 6.74 -5.53
C PRO A 40 20.99 6.18 -4.15
N LEU A 41 21.34 4.90 -4.10
CA LEU A 41 21.66 4.15 -2.89
C LEU A 41 22.85 4.74 -2.14
N ALA A 42 23.82 5.32 -2.84
CA ALA A 42 24.96 5.95 -2.19
C ALA A 42 24.54 7.18 -1.38
N ASP A 43 23.68 8.03 -1.95
CA ASP A 43 23.18 9.23 -1.27
C ASP A 43 22.15 8.90 -0.19
N ALA A 44 21.28 7.92 -0.44
CA ALA A 44 20.35 7.42 0.56
C ALA A 44 21.07 6.83 1.78
N PHE A 45 22.17 6.08 1.56
CA PHE A 45 23.01 5.60 2.65
C PHE A 45 23.61 6.76 3.44
N ARG A 46 24.23 7.75 2.78
CA ARG A 46 24.79 8.93 3.46
C ARG A 46 23.71 9.69 4.24
N TYR A 47 22.49 9.77 3.71
CA TYR A 47 21.37 10.42 4.36
C TYR A 47 20.97 9.70 5.65
N GLN A 48 20.74 8.39 5.60
CA GLN A 48 20.38 7.60 6.79
C GLN A 48 21.55 7.49 7.78
N ASP A 49 22.78 7.41 7.29
CA ASP A 49 23.97 7.34 8.13
C ASP A 49 24.18 8.61 8.98
N ARG A 50 23.85 9.79 8.44
CA ARG A 50 23.87 11.05 9.22
C ARG A 50 22.85 11.08 10.36
N LYS A 51 21.73 10.35 10.22
CA LYS A 51 20.67 10.28 11.25
C LYS A 51 20.93 9.18 12.26
N ARG A 52 21.40 8.02 11.79
CA ARG A 52 21.41 6.77 12.55
C ARG A 52 22.82 6.26 12.87
N PHE A 53 23.86 6.92 12.35
CA PHE A 53 25.27 6.59 12.57
C PHE A 53 25.58 5.11 12.29
N ILE A 54 24.95 4.57 11.23
CA ILE A 54 25.00 3.17 10.80
C ILE A 54 26.45 2.69 10.68
N SER A 55 27.29 3.48 10.04
CA SER A 55 28.71 3.22 9.74
C SER A 55 29.63 3.41 10.95
N SER A 56 29.18 4.15 11.97
CA SER A 56 29.99 4.47 13.16
C SER A 56 29.87 3.42 14.27
N ARG A 57 28.94 2.45 14.13
CA ARG A 57 28.78 1.34 15.08
C ARG A 57 29.98 0.40 15.02
N ARG A 58 30.54 0.06 16.18
CA ARG A 58 31.73 -0.81 16.28
C ARG A 58 31.43 -2.30 16.38
N PHE A 59 30.30 -2.66 16.98
CA PHE A 59 29.99 -4.05 17.34
C PHE A 59 28.69 -4.57 16.72
N VAL A 60 27.88 -3.67 16.13
CA VAL A 60 26.58 -4.00 15.55
C VAL A 60 26.63 -3.62 14.08
N PRO A 61 26.59 -4.59 13.14
CA PRO A 61 26.58 -4.30 11.72
C PRO A 61 25.22 -3.69 11.30
N PRO A 62 25.12 -3.14 10.07
CA PRO A 62 23.84 -2.79 9.48
C PRO A 62 22.82 -3.94 9.57
N SER A 63 21.68 -3.64 10.19
CA SER A 63 20.56 -4.56 10.33
C SER A 63 19.68 -4.57 9.08
N PHE A 64 18.76 -5.53 9.01
CA PHE A 64 17.72 -5.54 7.99
C PHE A 64 16.94 -4.22 7.94
N ASN A 65 16.56 -3.68 9.09
CA ASN A 65 15.83 -2.41 9.18
C ASN A 65 16.66 -1.23 8.69
N ASP A 66 17.98 -1.21 8.94
CA ASP A 66 18.86 -0.17 8.40
C ASP A 66 18.82 -0.17 6.86
N ILE A 67 18.94 -1.36 6.24
CA ILE A 67 18.87 -1.50 4.78
C ILE A 67 17.49 -1.12 4.23
N ARG A 68 16.41 -1.55 4.89
CA ARG A 68 15.03 -1.19 4.53
C ARG A 68 14.83 0.33 4.52
N LEU A 69 15.29 1.03 5.55
CA LEU A 69 15.18 2.49 5.63
C LEU A 69 16.05 3.19 4.58
N ILE A 70 17.24 2.69 4.28
CA ILE A 70 18.06 3.20 3.18
C ILE A 70 17.33 3.04 1.84
N LEU A 71 16.71 1.88 1.59
CA LEU A 71 15.93 1.63 0.37
C LEU A 71 14.69 2.52 0.29
N ASN A 72 14.00 2.77 1.40
CA ASN A 72 12.89 3.73 1.46
C ASN A 72 13.35 5.13 1.07
N THR A 73 14.44 5.64 1.66
CA THR A 73 15.00 6.95 1.29
C THR A 73 15.44 7.00 -0.17
N ALA A 74 16.07 5.93 -0.70
CA ALA A 74 16.46 5.87 -2.11
C ALA A 74 15.25 5.93 -3.04
N GLN A 75 14.16 5.28 -2.67
CA GLN A 75 12.89 5.33 -3.40
C GLN A 75 12.26 6.72 -3.36
N LEU A 76 12.27 7.40 -2.20
CA LEU A 76 11.82 8.80 -2.10
C LEU A 76 12.66 9.71 -3.01
N MET A 77 13.99 9.62 -2.92
CA MET A 77 14.89 10.40 -3.77
C MET A 77 14.65 10.11 -5.25
N GLY A 78 14.48 8.83 -5.61
CA GLY A 78 14.18 8.38 -6.97
C GLY A 78 12.90 8.98 -7.52
N VAL A 79 11.77 8.85 -6.80
CA VAL A 79 10.48 9.39 -7.24
C VAL A 79 10.47 10.91 -7.31
N THR A 80 11.10 11.62 -6.37
CA THR A 80 11.20 13.09 -6.41
C THR A 80 12.15 13.59 -7.49
N SER A 81 13.19 12.83 -7.83
CA SER A 81 14.11 13.19 -8.92
C SER A 81 13.51 12.98 -10.31
N ALA A 82 12.55 12.05 -10.43
CA ALA A 82 11.80 11.81 -11.67
C ALA A 82 10.73 12.88 -11.93
N GLY A 83 10.38 13.69 -10.92
CA GLY A 83 9.41 14.77 -10.99
C GLY A 83 8.56 14.85 -9.71
N SER A 84 7.31 15.28 -9.86
CA SER A 84 6.33 15.30 -8.77
C SER A 84 5.83 13.89 -8.43
N VAL A 85 5.59 13.65 -7.14
CA VAL A 85 4.77 12.50 -6.69
C VAL A 85 3.32 12.84 -7.01
N ASP A 86 2.81 12.32 -8.12
CA ASP A 86 1.44 12.60 -8.58
C ASP A 86 0.41 11.75 -7.81
N LEU A 87 0.79 10.55 -7.35
CA LEU A 87 -0.05 9.66 -6.54
C LEU A 87 0.74 9.08 -5.37
N ALA A 88 0.23 9.28 -4.15
CA ALA A 88 0.63 8.55 -2.96
C ALA A 88 -0.50 7.60 -2.54
N THR A 89 -0.21 6.32 -2.41
CA THR A 89 -1.15 5.33 -1.88
C THR A 89 -0.66 4.81 -0.54
N PHE A 90 -1.59 4.56 0.37
CA PHE A 90 -1.31 4.10 1.72
C PHE A 90 -2.12 2.86 2.00
N ASP A 91 -1.48 1.87 2.58
CA ASP A 91 -2.21 0.85 3.32
C ASP A 91 -2.90 1.44 4.57
N GLY A 92 -3.94 0.78 5.05
CA GLY A 92 -4.65 1.15 6.27
C GLY A 92 -3.90 0.70 7.52
N ASP A 93 -4.10 -0.57 7.88
CA ASP A 93 -3.59 -1.17 9.12
C ASP A 93 -2.07 -1.19 9.16
N VAL A 94 -1.51 -0.89 10.33
CA VAL A 94 -0.06 -0.81 10.63
C VAL A 94 0.71 0.24 9.82
N THR A 95 0.01 0.96 8.93
CA THR A 95 0.55 2.00 8.08
C THR A 95 0.06 3.39 8.47
N LEU A 96 -1.25 3.60 8.48
CA LEU A 96 -1.84 4.88 8.90
C LEU A 96 -2.20 4.87 10.39
N TYR A 97 -2.57 3.72 10.93
CA TYR A 97 -2.98 3.50 12.32
C TYR A 97 -2.55 2.12 12.77
N ASP A 98 -2.48 1.90 14.09
CA ASP A 98 -2.17 0.57 14.62
C ASP A 98 -3.24 -0.45 14.20
N ASP A 99 -2.85 -1.74 14.16
CA ASP A 99 -3.73 -2.85 13.78
C ASP A 99 -5.08 -2.82 14.50
N GLY A 100 -6.15 -2.85 13.71
CA GLY A 100 -7.54 -2.85 14.19
C GLY A 100 -8.03 -1.52 14.76
N LYS A 101 -7.22 -0.45 14.73
CA LYS A 101 -7.60 0.88 15.20
C LYS A 101 -8.09 1.79 14.07
N SER A 102 -8.45 3.02 14.44
CA SER A 102 -8.88 4.06 13.53
C SER A 102 -7.84 5.18 13.42
N LEU A 103 -7.92 5.92 12.33
CA LEU A 103 -7.16 7.15 12.12
C LEU A 103 -7.79 8.29 12.93
N GLU A 104 -7.36 8.43 14.17
CA GLU A 104 -7.85 9.47 15.09
C GLU A 104 -7.41 10.88 14.66
N PRO A 105 -8.19 11.95 14.94
CA PRO A 105 -7.87 13.32 14.53
C PRO A 105 -6.52 13.86 15.01
N THR A 106 -5.97 13.30 16.09
CA THR A 106 -4.67 13.68 16.66
C THR A 106 -3.49 12.96 16.00
N ASN A 107 -3.72 12.05 15.05
CA ASN A 107 -2.65 11.31 14.41
C ASN A 107 -1.82 12.25 13.50
N PRO A 108 -0.50 12.37 13.74
CA PRO A 108 0.34 13.32 13.01
C PRO A 108 0.43 13.05 11.50
N VAL A 109 0.10 11.83 11.04
CA VAL A 109 0.10 11.49 9.60
C VAL A 109 -0.94 12.32 8.83
N ILE A 110 -2.04 12.70 9.46
CA ILE A 110 -3.11 13.52 8.84
C ILE A 110 -2.54 14.85 8.37
N GLU A 111 -1.68 15.47 9.19
CA GLU A 111 -1.05 16.74 8.85
C GLU A 111 -0.12 16.59 7.65
N ARG A 112 0.56 15.45 7.49
CA ARG A 112 1.43 15.16 6.33
C ARG A 112 0.65 14.81 5.07
N ILE A 113 -0.59 14.34 5.20
CA ILE A 113 -1.44 14.09 4.04
C ILE A 113 -2.09 15.40 3.55
N ILE A 114 -2.67 16.19 4.47
CA ILE A 114 -3.48 17.38 4.15
C ILE A 114 -2.65 18.66 4.09
N SER A 115 -1.74 18.84 5.05
CA SER A 115 -1.12 20.08 5.56
C SER A 115 -1.70 20.55 6.90
N LYS A 116 -0.84 20.66 7.93
CA LYS A 116 -0.93 21.71 8.95
C LYS A 116 0.46 22.22 9.33
N SER A 117 0.71 23.49 9.06
CA SER A 117 1.86 24.20 9.59
C SER A 117 1.69 24.37 11.11
N HIS A 118 2.55 23.75 11.91
CA HIS A 118 2.98 24.35 13.18
C HIS A 118 4.47 24.12 13.45
N TYR A 119 5.08 25.26 13.78
CA TYR A 119 6.47 25.58 14.04
C TYR A 119 7.01 24.96 15.33
N TYR A 120 8.28 24.56 15.35
CA TYR A 120 9.16 24.70 16.51
C TYR A 120 10.56 25.15 16.05
N SER A 121 10.91 26.39 16.45
CA SER A 121 12.25 27.02 16.46
C SER A 121 13.26 26.13 17.22
N THR A 122 14.56 26.08 16.89
CA THR A 122 15.54 27.18 17.06
C THR A 122 16.74 27.08 16.12
N LEU A 123 17.02 28.13 15.34
CA LEU A 123 18.30 28.87 15.26
C LEU A 123 18.40 29.82 14.03
N ASP A 124 17.53 29.70 13.04
CA ASP A 124 17.48 30.61 11.89
C ASP A 124 16.03 30.87 11.50
N ASP A 125 15.58 32.13 11.61
CA ASP A 125 14.23 32.62 11.24
C ASP A 125 13.93 32.46 9.73
N LYS A 126 13.75 31.23 9.27
CA LYS A 126 13.12 30.90 8.00
C LYS A 126 11.81 30.20 8.26
N MET A 127 10.72 30.90 7.95
CA MET A 127 9.37 30.33 7.89
C MET A 127 9.35 29.24 6.82
N LEU A 128 9.50 27.98 7.23
CA LEU A 128 9.26 26.83 6.38
C LEU A 128 7.77 26.51 6.43
N ILE A 129 7.08 26.80 5.33
CA ILE A 129 5.73 26.31 5.08
C ILE A 129 5.89 24.82 4.71
N ALA A 130 5.66 23.92 5.65
CA ALA A 130 5.57 22.48 5.34
C ALA A 130 4.21 22.22 4.67
N VAL A 131 4.28 21.83 3.41
CA VAL A 131 3.18 21.59 2.47
C VAL A 131 3.40 20.16 2.01
N ASP A 132 2.52 19.22 2.39
CA ASP A 132 3.01 17.85 2.47
C ASP A 132 2.59 16.93 1.31
N LEU A 133 1.31 16.83 0.94
CA LEU A 133 0.90 16.09 -0.28
C LEU A 133 -0.30 16.70 -1.01
N MET A 134 -1.51 16.66 -0.42
CA MET A 134 -2.74 17.06 -1.12
C MET A 134 -2.73 18.52 -1.59
N SER A 135 -2.14 19.41 -0.79
CA SER A 135 -1.96 20.83 -1.12
C SER A 135 -0.99 21.08 -2.28
N HIS A 136 -0.14 20.10 -2.63
CA HIS A 136 0.69 20.08 -3.83
C HIS A 136 0.05 19.29 -4.99
N ASN A 137 -1.26 19.04 -4.91
CA ASN A 137 -2.03 18.26 -5.88
C ASN A 137 -1.66 16.77 -5.98
N THR A 138 -0.85 16.23 -5.07
CA THR A 138 -0.66 14.78 -4.96
C THR A 138 -2.00 14.12 -4.64
N LYS A 139 -2.33 13.10 -5.42
CA LYS A 139 -3.53 12.30 -5.22
C LYS A 139 -3.28 11.26 -4.13
N ILE A 140 -4.29 10.97 -3.33
CA ILE A 140 -4.22 10.07 -2.18
C ILE A 140 -5.16 8.89 -2.43
N GLY A 141 -4.60 7.68 -2.42
CA GLY A 141 -5.38 6.44 -2.42
C GLY A 141 -5.17 5.67 -1.12
N ILE A 142 -6.22 5.40 -0.36
CA ILE A 142 -6.14 4.49 0.79
C ILE A 142 -6.57 3.11 0.31
N VAL A 143 -5.64 2.16 0.25
CA VAL A 143 -5.86 0.80 -0.25
C VAL A 143 -5.84 -0.16 0.93
N THR A 144 -6.98 -0.76 1.28
CA THR A 144 -7.10 -1.60 2.46
C THR A 144 -7.74 -2.94 2.15
N ALA A 145 -7.28 -3.98 2.83
CA ALA A 145 -7.88 -5.31 2.79
C ALA A 145 -9.30 -5.34 3.43
N ALA A 146 -9.63 -4.36 4.28
CA ALA A 146 -10.96 -4.24 4.83
C ALA A 146 -11.99 -3.96 3.71
N GLY A 147 -12.89 -4.93 3.47
CA GLY A 147 -13.89 -4.89 2.40
C GLY A 147 -15.32 -4.83 2.92
N TYR A 148 -15.94 -3.66 2.76
CA TYR A 148 -17.34 -3.33 3.04
C TYR A 148 -18.00 -2.63 1.85
N THR A 149 -19.32 -2.77 1.70
CA THR A 149 -20.11 -1.99 0.74
C THR A 149 -20.55 -0.65 1.34
N GLU A 150 -20.58 -0.56 2.67
CA GLU A 150 -21.11 0.55 3.42
C GLU A 150 -20.03 1.59 3.77
N ALA A 151 -20.32 2.86 3.48
CA ALA A 151 -19.40 3.97 3.71
C ALA A 151 -19.12 4.25 5.20
N ASP A 152 -20.05 3.93 6.10
CA ASP A 152 -19.94 4.16 7.55
C ASP A 152 -18.79 3.35 8.17
N LYS A 153 -18.53 2.14 7.66
CA LYS A 153 -17.41 1.29 8.11
C LYS A 153 -16.06 1.91 7.80
N TYR A 154 -15.87 2.41 6.58
CA TYR A 154 -14.64 3.11 6.21
C TYR A 154 -14.52 4.44 6.96
N TYR A 155 -15.62 5.18 7.13
CA TYR A 155 -15.62 6.39 7.95
C TYR A 155 -15.17 6.10 9.37
N GLY A 156 -15.68 5.04 10.02
CA GLY A 156 -15.24 4.65 11.36
C GLY A 156 -13.72 4.51 11.49
N ARG A 157 -13.06 3.96 10.46
CA ARG A 157 -11.59 3.79 10.40
C ARG A 157 -10.84 5.06 9.97
N LEU A 158 -11.46 5.98 9.23
CA LEU A 158 -10.78 7.10 8.56
C LEU A 158 -11.29 8.49 8.98
N HIS A 159 -12.19 8.58 9.95
CA HIS A 159 -12.90 9.81 10.32
C HIS A 159 -11.95 10.98 10.62
N GLY A 160 -10.80 10.76 11.27
CA GLY A 160 -9.85 11.83 11.56
C GLY A 160 -9.32 12.52 10.29
N LEU A 161 -9.00 11.77 9.24
CA LEU A 161 -8.57 12.32 7.96
C LEU A 161 -9.74 12.98 7.21
N LEU A 162 -10.89 12.31 7.14
CA LEU A 162 -12.05 12.80 6.38
C LEU A 162 -12.58 14.13 6.96
N GLU A 163 -12.71 14.21 8.28
CA GLU A 163 -13.14 15.45 8.95
C GLU A 163 -12.08 16.54 8.84
N ALA A 164 -10.79 16.19 8.86
CA ALA A 164 -9.72 17.17 8.64
C ALA A 164 -9.74 17.74 7.21
N ILE A 165 -10.03 16.92 6.18
CA ILE A 165 -10.20 17.41 4.79
C ILE A 165 -11.41 18.34 4.72
N LYS A 166 -12.53 17.96 5.34
CA LYS A 166 -13.75 18.77 5.39
C LYS A 166 -13.48 20.14 6.01
N ALA A 167 -12.87 20.15 7.20
CA ALA A 167 -12.56 21.35 7.97
C ALA A 167 -11.40 22.17 7.40
N SER A 168 -10.59 21.62 6.50
CA SER A 168 -9.42 22.31 5.95
C SER A 168 -9.82 23.59 5.20
N SER A 169 -9.19 24.70 5.58
CA SER A 169 -9.20 25.98 4.86
C SER A 169 -8.00 26.13 3.91
N ILE A 170 -7.08 25.15 3.91
CA ILE A 170 -5.86 25.16 3.10
C ILE A 170 -6.12 24.51 1.75
N LEU A 171 -6.86 23.40 1.73
CA LEU A 171 -7.18 22.68 0.51
C LEU A 171 -8.25 23.43 -0.30
N THR A 172 -8.00 23.61 -1.61
CA THR A 172 -9.05 24.07 -2.52
C THR A 172 -10.17 23.03 -2.64
N PRO A 173 -11.36 23.41 -3.11
CA PRO A 173 -12.44 22.45 -3.36
C PRO A 173 -12.02 21.26 -4.24
N GLU A 174 -11.20 21.51 -5.26
CA GLU A 174 -10.65 20.49 -6.16
C GLU A 174 -9.64 19.59 -5.43
N GLN A 175 -8.78 20.17 -4.59
CA GLN A 175 -7.81 19.39 -3.82
C GLN A 175 -8.47 18.48 -2.80
N LYS A 176 -9.61 18.87 -2.22
CA LYS A 176 -10.40 17.98 -1.34
C LYS A 176 -10.87 16.71 -2.06
N GLN A 177 -11.01 16.74 -3.39
CA GLN A 177 -11.37 15.59 -4.21
C GLN A 177 -10.18 14.66 -4.52
N ASN A 178 -8.97 14.99 -4.08
CA ASN A 178 -7.77 14.18 -4.29
C ASN A 178 -7.68 12.96 -3.34
N LEU A 179 -8.80 12.47 -2.82
CA LEU A 179 -8.86 11.30 -1.95
C LEU A 179 -9.82 10.25 -2.51
N ILE A 180 -9.31 9.02 -2.65
CA ILE A 180 -10.13 7.83 -2.85
C ILE A 180 -9.78 6.75 -1.82
N VAL A 181 -10.76 5.93 -1.49
CA VAL A 181 -10.61 4.76 -0.63
C VAL A 181 -10.94 3.52 -1.47
N MET A 182 -9.98 2.61 -1.55
CA MET A 182 -10.09 1.31 -2.19
C MET A 182 -10.18 0.22 -1.10
N GLY A 183 -11.37 -0.32 -0.92
CA GLY A 183 -11.64 -1.37 0.06
C GLY A 183 -11.66 -2.77 -0.53
N GLY A 184 -11.39 -3.76 0.32
CA GLY A 184 -11.27 -5.16 -0.06
C GLY A 184 -10.20 -5.37 -1.12
N GLU A 185 -9.04 -4.73 -0.95
CA GLU A 185 -7.89 -4.65 -1.87
C GLU A 185 -8.16 -3.92 -3.19
N SER A 186 -9.20 -4.34 -3.93
CA SER A 186 -9.56 -3.81 -5.25
C SER A 186 -11.06 -4.01 -5.58
N ASN A 187 -11.91 -4.04 -4.56
CA ASN A 187 -13.29 -4.48 -4.68
C ASN A 187 -14.32 -3.36 -4.55
N PHE A 188 -14.06 -2.35 -3.72
CA PHE A 188 -14.96 -1.23 -3.46
C PHE A 188 -14.24 0.11 -3.59
N LEU A 189 -14.79 1.03 -4.37
CA LEU A 189 -14.22 2.37 -4.55
C LEU A 189 -15.14 3.42 -3.92
N PHE A 190 -14.55 4.29 -3.11
CA PHE A 190 -15.21 5.46 -2.54
C PHE A 190 -14.42 6.72 -2.86
N THR A 191 -15.12 7.81 -3.16
CA THR A 191 -14.53 9.15 -3.28
C THR A 191 -14.97 10.01 -2.11
N TYR A 192 -14.14 10.98 -1.74
CA TYR A 192 -14.52 12.01 -0.78
C TYR A 192 -15.74 12.81 -1.28
N ASP A 193 -16.73 13.01 -0.42
CA ASP A 193 -17.93 13.80 -0.72
C ASP A 193 -18.39 14.53 0.54
N ALA A 194 -18.15 15.84 0.61
CA ALA A 194 -18.48 16.67 1.76
C ALA A 194 -20.00 16.71 2.10
N SER A 195 -20.85 16.34 1.13
CA SER A 195 -22.31 16.30 1.29
C SER A 195 -22.84 14.96 1.78
N SER A 196 -22.06 13.89 1.65
CA SER A 196 -22.40 12.55 2.14
C SER A 196 -22.34 12.50 3.68
N PRO A 197 -23.26 11.79 4.35
CA PRO A 197 -23.28 11.66 5.82
C PRO A 197 -21.97 11.10 6.40
N TYR A 198 -21.25 10.28 5.62
CA TYR A 198 -20.00 9.65 6.02
C TYR A 198 -18.79 10.19 5.24
N LEU A 199 -18.95 11.34 4.58
CA LEU A 199 -17.93 12.00 3.77
C LEU A 199 -17.37 11.17 2.61
N LEU A 200 -18.06 10.07 2.27
CA LEU A 200 -17.66 9.09 1.28
C LEU A 200 -18.87 8.71 0.43
N THR A 201 -18.64 8.63 -0.89
CA THR A 201 -19.64 8.18 -1.86
C THR A 201 -19.14 6.94 -2.58
N HIS A 202 -19.92 5.85 -2.53
CA HIS A 202 -19.60 4.58 -3.17
C HIS A 202 -19.81 4.66 -4.69
N HIS A 203 -18.85 4.15 -5.45
CA HIS A 203 -18.95 4.07 -6.91
C HIS A 203 -19.31 2.66 -7.38
N PRO A 204 -20.36 2.51 -8.22
CA PRO A 204 -20.72 1.21 -8.79
C PRO A 204 -19.54 0.59 -9.54
N ARG A 205 -19.23 -0.69 -9.25
CA ARG A 205 -18.03 -1.38 -9.76
C ARG A 205 -17.71 -1.12 -11.24
N ARG A 206 -18.72 -1.18 -12.11
CA ARG A 206 -18.53 -1.02 -13.58
C ARG A 206 -18.02 0.37 -13.99
N SER A 207 -18.11 1.40 -13.15
CA SER A 207 -17.67 2.75 -13.51
C SER A 207 -16.16 2.97 -13.38
N TRP A 208 -15.42 2.07 -12.74
CA TRP A 208 -14.01 2.31 -12.39
C TRP A 208 -13.07 1.13 -12.60
N ILE A 209 -13.58 -0.10 -12.70
CA ILE A 209 -12.73 -1.30 -12.87
C ILE A 209 -11.75 -1.15 -14.04
N LEU A 210 -10.62 -1.86 -13.94
CA LEU A 210 -9.65 -1.93 -15.02
C LEU A 210 -10.22 -2.77 -16.19
N PRO A 211 -9.80 -2.52 -17.44
CA PRO A 211 -10.20 -3.35 -18.57
C PRO A 211 -9.94 -4.84 -18.34
N SER A 212 -8.80 -5.20 -17.74
CA SER A 212 -8.43 -6.58 -17.40
C SER A 212 -9.29 -7.20 -16.29
N MET A 213 -9.98 -6.42 -15.46
CA MET A 213 -10.93 -6.96 -14.47
C MET A 213 -12.25 -7.40 -15.12
N THR A 214 -12.56 -6.94 -16.34
CA THR A 214 -13.81 -7.32 -17.03
C THR A 214 -13.85 -8.78 -17.43
N THR A 215 -12.68 -9.42 -17.54
CA THR A 215 -12.54 -10.85 -17.87
C THR A 215 -12.77 -11.76 -16.66
N TRP A 216 -12.91 -11.20 -15.45
CA TRP A 216 -13.14 -11.97 -14.23
C TRP A 216 -14.61 -12.43 -14.16
N THR A 217 -14.86 -13.60 -14.74
CA THR A 217 -16.21 -14.15 -14.86
C THR A 217 -16.75 -14.65 -13.51
N GLN A 218 -18.08 -14.62 -13.34
CA GLN A 218 -18.72 -15.16 -12.14
C GLN A 218 -18.39 -16.64 -11.90
N PRO A 219 -18.37 -17.53 -12.91
CA PRO A 219 -17.93 -18.91 -12.73
C PRO A 219 -16.50 -19.04 -12.16
N SER A 220 -15.54 -18.26 -12.67
CA SER A 220 -14.16 -18.27 -12.18
C SER A 220 -14.06 -17.77 -10.73
N ILE A 221 -14.78 -16.69 -10.41
CA ILE A 221 -14.85 -16.15 -9.03
C ILE A 221 -15.41 -17.19 -8.08
N THR A 222 -16.54 -17.80 -8.43
CA THR A 222 -17.18 -18.84 -7.61
C THR A 222 -16.23 -20.03 -7.42
N ALA A 223 -15.60 -20.52 -8.49
CA ALA A 223 -14.68 -21.65 -8.40
C ALA A 223 -13.46 -21.38 -7.50
N LEU A 224 -12.87 -20.18 -7.58
CA LEU A 224 -11.75 -19.80 -6.71
C LEU A 224 -12.17 -19.76 -5.26
N LEU A 225 -13.27 -19.05 -4.97
CA LEU A 225 -13.75 -18.88 -3.61
C LEU A 225 -14.26 -20.21 -3.01
N ASP A 226 -14.81 -21.12 -3.81
CA ASP A 226 -15.20 -22.46 -3.35
C ASP A 226 -13.98 -23.30 -2.96
N LEU A 227 -12.91 -23.25 -3.76
CA LEU A 227 -11.65 -23.92 -3.43
C LEU A 227 -10.98 -23.30 -2.19
N ALA A 228 -11.03 -21.97 -2.06
CA ALA A 228 -10.55 -21.26 -0.88
C ALA A 228 -11.35 -21.67 0.37
N GLU A 229 -12.67 -21.67 0.28
CA GLU A 229 -13.57 -22.08 1.36
C GLU A 229 -13.34 -23.52 1.79
N PHE A 230 -13.21 -24.44 0.83
CA PHE A 230 -12.88 -25.84 1.10
C PHE A 230 -11.55 -25.95 1.85
N SER A 231 -10.52 -25.25 1.37
CA SER A 231 -9.19 -25.24 1.99
C SER A 231 -9.22 -24.67 3.42
N LEU A 232 -9.98 -23.59 3.65
CA LEU A 232 -10.18 -23.01 4.97
C LEU A 232 -10.88 -23.97 5.92
N ARG A 233 -11.92 -24.70 5.46
CA ARG A 233 -12.62 -25.71 6.27
C ARG A 233 -11.70 -26.86 6.67
N GLU A 234 -10.81 -27.30 5.78
CA GLU A 234 -9.79 -28.28 6.11
C GLU A 234 -8.84 -27.75 7.20
N CYS A 235 -8.36 -26.51 7.09
CA CYS A 235 -7.51 -25.89 8.12
C CYS A 235 -8.23 -25.78 9.47
N VAL A 236 -9.49 -25.34 9.48
CA VAL A 236 -10.31 -25.26 10.69
C VAL A 236 -10.43 -26.62 11.37
N THR A 237 -10.65 -27.69 10.60
CA THR A 237 -10.77 -29.05 11.14
C THR A 237 -9.42 -29.60 11.62
N ASN A 238 -8.36 -29.42 10.83
CA ASN A 238 -7.04 -30.01 11.11
C ASN A 238 -6.32 -29.33 12.28
N LEU A 239 -6.56 -28.03 12.47
CA LEU A 239 -5.98 -27.23 13.55
C LEU A 239 -6.94 -27.05 14.74
N ASP A 240 -8.12 -27.67 14.69
CA ASP A 240 -9.20 -27.55 15.70
C ASP A 240 -9.50 -26.09 16.07
N LEU A 241 -9.62 -25.22 15.05
CA LEU A 241 -9.85 -23.79 15.25
C LEU A 241 -11.31 -23.53 15.63
N PRO A 242 -11.60 -22.78 16.71
CA PRO A 242 -12.95 -22.35 17.02
C PRO A 242 -13.33 -21.18 16.10
N ALA A 243 -13.53 -21.49 14.82
CA ALA A 243 -13.75 -20.54 13.75
C ALA A 243 -15.03 -20.87 12.97
N THR A 244 -15.65 -19.85 12.40
CA THR A 244 -16.70 -20.01 11.39
C THR A 244 -16.24 -19.41 10.07
N ILE A 245 -16.76 -19.96 8.97
CA ILE A 245 -16.52 -19.44 7.62
C ILE A 245 -17.44 -18.24 7.38
N LEU A 246 -16.90 -17.18 6.80
CA LEU A 246 -17.64 -16.04 6.27
C LEU A 246 -17.40 -15.91 4.76
N ARG A 247 -18.46 -16.06 3.97
CA ARG A 247 -18.43 -15.91 2.51
C ARG A 247 -19.06 -14.57 2.09
N LYS A 248 -18.34 -13.80 1.28
CA LYS A 248 -18.78 -12.55 0.65
C LYS A 248 -18.81 -12.72 -0.87
N GLU A 249 -19.25 -11.70 -1.60
CA GLU A 249 -19.32 -11.72 -3.08
C GLU A 249 -17.96 -12.01 -3.74
N ARG A 250 -16.89 -11.44 -3.18
CA ARG A 250 -15.52 -11.47 -3.75
C ARG A 250 -14.45 -11.84 -2.72
N ALA A 251 -14.87 -12.44 -1.61
CA ALA A 251 -13.98 -12.84 -0.55
C ALA A 251 -14.53 -14.03 0.23
N VAL A 252 -13.67 -14.83 0.84
CA VAL A 252 -14.05 -15.84 1.82
C VAL A 252 -12.99 -15.94 2.90
N GLY A 253 -13.40 -16.14 4.15
CA GLY A 253 -12.46 -16.18 5.26
C GLY A 253 -12.98 -16.97 6.47
N ILE A 254 -12.13 -17.07 7.48
CA ILE A 254 -12.48 -17.57 8.81
C ILE A 254 -12.46 -16.43 9.81
N VAL A 255 -13.46 -16.40 10.69
CA VAL A 255 -13.54 -15.46 11.81
C VAL A 255 -13.74 -16.24 13.11
N PRO A 256 -13.39 -15.68 14.29
CA PRO A 256 -13.61 -16.35 15.56
C PRO A 256 -15.09 -16.71 15.75
N LEU A 257 -15.36 -17.92 16.25
CA LEU A 257 -16.71 -18.40 16.51
C LEU A 257 -17.40 -17.59 17.62
N GLU A 258 -16.63 -17.23 18.65
CA GLU A 258 -17.10 -16.43 19.78
C GLU A 258 -16.48 -15.03 19.79
N PRO A 259 -17.26 -13.98 20.11
CA PRO A 259 -16.74 -12.64 20.27
C PRO A 259 -15.61 -12.59 21.32
N GLY A 260 -14.48 -11.99 20.96
CA GLY A 260 -13.33 -11.82 21.85
C GLY A 260 -12.34 -12.99 21.85
N TYR A 261 -12.65 -14.11 21.21
CA TYR A 261 -11.66 -15.18 21.01
C TYR A 261 -10.50 -14.69 20.11
N LYS A 262 -9.28 -15.04 20.52
CA LYS A 262 -8.05 -14.70 19.80
C LYS A 262 -7.35 -15.96 19.31
N PHE A 263 -7.18 -16.07 18.00
CA PHE A 263 -6.39 -17.16 17.43
C PHE A 263 -4.90 -16.98 17.76
N ALA A 264 -4.17 -18.09 17.86
CA ALA A 264 -2.72 -18.03 17.83
C ALA A 264 -2.28 -17.55 16.44
N ARG A 265 -1.32 -16.63 16.39
CA ARG A 265 -0.84 -16.05 15.14
C ARG A 265 -0.32 -17.14 14.21
N GLU A 266 0.42 -18.10 14.75
CA GLU A 266 1.01 -19.21 14.02
C GLU A 266 -0.06 -20.06 13.31
N SER A 267 -1.22 -20.25 13.93
CA SER A 267 -2.35 -20.95 13.32
C SER A 267 -2.96 -20.19 12.14
N LEU A 268 -3.01 -18.85 12.23
CA LEU A 268 -3.45 -18.00 11.13
C LEU A 268 -2.44 -18.02 9.98
N GLU A 269 -1.15 -17.89 10.27
CA GLU A 269 -0.09 -17.96 9.25
C GLU A 269 -0.07 -19.32 8.53
N GLU A 270 -0.20 -20.44 9.27
CA GLU A 270 -0.33 -21.78 8.69
C GLU A 270 -1.55 -21.86 7.77
N THR A 271 -2.70 -21.35 8.21
CA THR A 271 -3.94 -21.33 7.42
C THR A 271 -3.75 -20.54 6.12
N VAL A 272 -3.14 -19.35 6.18
CA VAL A 272 -2.87 -18.53 5.00
C VAL A 272 -1.94 -19.26 4.03
N LEU A 273 -0.83 -19.82 4.52
CA LEU A 273 0.16 -20.52 3.69
C LEU A 273 -0.44 -21.73 2.97
N VAL A 274 -1.25 -22.53 3.67
CA VAL A 274 -1.92 -23.70 3.08
C VAL A 274 -2.90 -23.27 2.00
N VAL A 275 -3.76 -22.28 2.28
CA VAL A 275 -4.77 -21.81 1.34
C VAL A 275 -4.11 -21.15 0.12
N GLN A 276 -3.13 -20.27 0.34
CA GLN A 276 -2.32 -19.65 -0.72
C GLN A 276 -1.73 -20.71 -1.63
N LYS A 277 -1.06 -21.73 -1.07
CA LYS A 277 -0.40 -22.77 -1.86
C LYS A 277 -1.37 -23.60 -2.68
N LYS A 278 -2.51 -23.98 -2.10
CA LYS A 278 -3.57 -24.73 -2.81
C LYS A 278 -4.12 -23.93 -3.99
N LEU A 279 -4.41 -22.65 -3.78
CA LEU A 279 -4.91 -21.76 -4.83
C LEU A 279 -3.89 -21.54 -5.95
N GLU A 280 -2.62 -21.25 -5.62
CA GLU A 280 -1.54 -21.07 -6.61
C GLU A 280 -1.31 -22.30 -7.52
N MET A 281 -1.55 -23.50 -6.97
CA MET A 281 -1.40 -24.76 -7.72
C MET A 281 -2.61 -25.10 -8.59
N SER A 282 -3.76 -24.45 -8.37
CA SER A 282 -4.99 -24.68 -9.12
C SER A 282 -5.04 -23.93 -10.46
N GLU A 283 -5.85 -24.42 -11.41
CA GLU A 283 -6.06 -23.72 -12.69
C GLU A 283 -6.73 -22.35 -12.49
N VAL A 284 -7.71 -22.27 -11.59
CA VAL A 284 -8.44 -21.03 -11.31
C VAL A 284 -7.55 -19.98 -10.63
N GLY A 285 -6.70 -20.36 -9.68
CA GLY A 285 -5.78 -19.42 -9.02
C GLY A 285 -4.63 -18.95 -9.91
N ARG A 286 -4.35 -19.63 -11.02
CA ARG A 286 -3.42 -19.15 -12.06
C ARG A 286 -4.06 -18.14 -13.03
N SER A 287 -5.38 -18.15 -13.15
CA SER A 287 -6.12 -17.30 -14.09
C SER A 287 -6.78 -16.09 -13.44
N LEU A 288 -7.09 -16.17 -12.16
CA LEU A 288 -7.74 -15.12 -11.40
C LEU A 288 -6.83 -14.66 -10.26
N PRO A 289 -6.49 -13.36 -10.18
CA PRO A 289 -5.66 -12.86 -9.08
C PRO A 289 -6.43 -12.94 -7.76
N PHE A 290 -5.71 -13.25 -6.70
CA PHE A 290 -6.23 -13.34 -5.35
C PHE A 290 -5.16 -12.98 -4.34
N CYS A 291 -5.59 -12.69 -3.12
CA CYS A 291 -4.71 -12.51 -1.98
C CYS A 291 -5.26 -13.27 -0.77
N ALA A 292 -4.49 -14.22 -0.23
CA ALA A 292 -4.75 -14.80 1.08
C ALA A 292 -3.89 -14.07 2.12
N PHE A 293 -4.49 -13.61 3.22
CA PHE A 293 -3.78 -12.84 4.23
C PHE A 293 -4.31 -13.10 5.65
N ASN A 294 -3.43 -12.84 6.62
CA ASN A 294 -3.74 -12.83 8.05
C ASN A 294 -4.18 -11.41 8.44
N GLY A 295 -5.43 -11.22 8.86
CA GLY A 295 -5.97 -9.92 9.29
C GLY A 295 -5.80 -9.66 10.80
N GLY A 296 -4.80 -10.28 11.43
CA GLY A 296 -4.47 -10.12 12.85
C GLY A 296 -5.30 -11.01 13.79
N ASN A 297 -6.58 -11.25 13.46
CA ASN A 297 -7.42 -12.20 14.19
C ASN A 297 -8.45 -12.95 13.31
N ASP A 298 -8.24 -12.92 12.01
CA ASP A 298 -8.99 -13.65 11.00
C ASP A 298 -8.06 -13.99 9.82
N VAL A 299 -8.54 -14.83 8.91
CA VAL A 299 -7.87 -15.08 7.63
C VAL A 299 -8.90 -14.88 6.53
N PHE A 300 -8.54 -14.12 5.50
CA PHE A 300 -9.38 -13.92 4.32
C PHE A 300 -8.61 -14.22 3.04
N VAL A 301 -9.36 -14.66 2.04
CA VAL A 301 -8.97 -14.75 0.65
C VAL A 301 -9.85 -13.81 -0.15
N ASP A 302 -9.25 -12.77 -0.71
CA ASP A 302 -9.92 -11.78 -1.56
C ASP A 302 -9.63 -12.04 -3.03
N ILE A 303 -10.60 -11.77 -3.91
CA ILE A 303 -10.35 -11.66 -5.36
C ILE A 303 -9.67 -10.33 -5.65
N GLY A 304 -8.51 -10.38 -6.30
CA GLY A 304 -7.61 -9.25 -6.50
C GLY A 304 -6.55 -9.12 -5.40
N ASP A 305 -5.71 -8.10 -5.53
CA ASP A 305 -4.68 -7.75 -4.54
C ASP A 305 -4.40 -6.23 -4.59
N LYS A 306 -3.55 -5.71 -3.69
CA LYS A 306 -3.25 -4.26 -3.60
C LYS A 306 -2.67 -3.68 -4.89
N SER A 307 -1.99 -4.46 -5.73
CA SER A 307 -1.49 -3.93 -7.01
C SER A 307 -2.64 -3.50 -7.92
N TRP A 308 -3.75 -4.24 -7.90
CA TRP A 308 -4.96 -3.88 -8.63
C TRP A 308 -5.63 -2.63 -8.04
N GLY A 309 -5.64 -2.50 -6.72
CA GLY A 309 -6.13 -1.29 -6.04
C GLY A 309 -5.33 -0.04 -6.42
N VAL A 310 -4.00 -0.14 -6.41
CA VAL A 310 -3.10 0.94 -6.83
C VAL A 310 -3.27 1.27 -8.32
N LEU A 311 -3.40 0.28 -9.20
CA LEU A 311 -3.69 0.52 -10.63
C LEU A 311 -5.03 1.23 -10.84
N VAL A 312 -6.06 0.87 -10.07
CA VAL A 312 -7.34 1.59 -10.12
C VAL A 312 -7.15 3.04 -9.67
N CYS A 313 -6.34 3.31 -8.64
CA CYS A 313 -6.02 4.67 -8.25
C CYS A 313 -5.33 5.45 -9.39
N GLN A 314 -4.34 4.83 -10.04
CA GLN A 314 -3.63 5.41 -11.19
C GLN A 314 -4.57 5.74 -12.35
N LYS A 315 -5.46 4.80 -12.71
CA LYS A 315 -6.49 4.99 -13.73
C LYS A 315 -7.47 6.07 -13.36
N PHE A 316 -8.05 5.98 -12.16
CA PHE A 316 -9.15 6.84 -11.72
C PHE A 316 -8.72 8.31 -11.70
N PHE A 317 -7.56 8.60 -11.11
CA PHE A 317 -7.02 9.96 -11.10
C PHE A 317 -6.40 10.39 -12.44
N GLY A 318 -6.02 9.44 -13.31
CA GLY A 318 -5.61 9.68 -14.70
C GLY A 318 -6.78 9.92 -15.66
N GLY A 319 -7.92 10.42 -15.17
CA GLY A 319 -9.12 10.70 -15.96
C GLY A 319 -10.09 9.52 -16.12
N ASN A 320 -9.80 8.38 -15.48
CA ASN A 320 -10.63 7.16 -15.50
C ASN A 320 -10.94 6.63 -16.92
N VAL A 321 -9.99 6.79 -17.84
CA VAL A 321 -10.08 6.30 -19.23
C VAL A 321 -9.49 4.89 -19.37
N GLU A 322 -9.85 4.18 -20.44
CA GLU A 322 -9.33 2.83 -20.70
C GLU A 322 -7.86 2.81 -21.16
N ASP A 323 -7.38 3.92 -21.72
CA ASP A 323 -6.01 4.09 -22.22
C ASP A 323 -5.00 4.21 -21.07
N GLU A 324 -4.24 3.14 -20.81
CA GLU A 324 -3.20 3.08 -19.75
C GLU A 324 -2.14 4.17 -19.89
N SER A 325 -1.90 4.70 -21.11
CA SER A 325 -0.92 5.76 -21.31
C SER A 325 -1.30 7.10 -20.65
N GLN A 326 -2.58 7.28 -20.31
CA GLN A 326 -3.11 8.47 -19.63
C GLN A 326 -3.17 8.30 -18.11
N TRP A 327 -2.97 7.08 -17.59
CA TRP A 327 -2.99 6.83 -16.16
C TRP A 327 -1.82 7.52 -15.47
N ILE A 328 -1.95 7.78 -14.17
CA ILE A 328 -0.79 8.24 -13.39
C ILE A 328 0.31 7.19 -13.50
N LYS A 329 1.49 7.61 -13.95
CA LYS A 329 2.58 6.70 -14.23
C LYS A 329 3.14 6.07 -12.96
N LYS A 330 3.69 4.87 -13.11
CA LYS A 330 4.26 4.05 -12.03
C LYS A 330 5.51 4.70 -11.41
N ASP A 331 6.28 5.45 -12.20
CA ASP A 331 7.44 6.25 -11.79
C ASP A 331 7.07 7.54 -11.05
N LYS A 332 5.77 7.88 -10.99
CA LYS A 332 5.20 8.99 -10.22
C LYS A 332 4.26 8.54 -9.11
N THR A 333 4.23 7.23 -8.85
CA THR A 333 3.39 6.61 -7.83
C THR A 333 4.26 6.10 -6.69
N LEU A 334 3.95 6.53 -5.47
CA LEU A 334 4.51 6.00 -4.23
C LEU A 334 3.42 5.22 -3.48
N HIS A 335 3.66 3.96 -3.17
CA HIS A 335 2.89 3.18 -2.22
C HIS A 335 3.63 3.12 -0.87
N VAL A 336 2.90 3.25 0.22
CA VAL A 336 3.41 3.13 1.59
C VAL A 336 2.61 2.03 2.27
N GLY A 337 3.29 0.98 2.72
CA GLY A 337 2.63 -0.20 3.31
C GLY A 337 3.59 -1.09 4.08
N ASP A 338 3.06 -2.03 4.86
CA ASP A 338 3.85 -2.97 5.67
C ASP A 338 3.96 -4.35 5.03
N GLN A 339 5.20 -4.80 4.76
CA GLN A 339 5.47 -6.14 4.24
C GLN A 339 5.89 -7.15 5.33
N PHE A 340 5.89 -6.78 6.62
CA PHE A 340 6.19 -7.69 7.73
C PHE A 340 5.00 -8.57 8.13
N LEU A 341 3.76 -8.10 7.93
CA LEU A 341 2.57 -8.71 8.51
C LEU A 341 1.87 -9.79 7.67
N SER A 342 2.51 -10.35 6.65
CA SER A 342 1.87 -11.44 5.93
C SER A 342 2.85 -12.42 5.30
N ALA A 343 2.84 -13.66 5.80
CA ALA A 343 3.05 -14.80 4.92
C ALA A 343 1.90 -14.78 3.90
N GLY A 344 2.15 -14.33 2.66
CA GLY A 344 1.10 -14.00 1.67
C GLY A 344 1.18 -12.57 1.12
N SER A 345 1.92 -11.68 1.80
CA SER A 345 2.41 -10.35 1.40
C SER A 345 1.49 -9.54 0.47
N ASN A 346 0.39 -9.03 1.01
CA ASN A 346 -0.54 -8.14 0.30
C ASN A 346 0.14 -6.85 -0.21
N ASP A 347 0.95 -6.17 0.62
CA ASP A 347 1.66 -4.93 0.22
C ASP A 347 2.82 -5.19 -0.74
N PHE A 348 3.41 -6.39 -0.69
CA PHE A 348 4.48 -6.76 -1.62
C PHE A 348 4.00 -6.74 -3.08
N LYS A 349 2.71 -6.96 -3.34
CA LYS A 349 2.16 -6.89 -4.69
C LYS A 349 2.18 -5.46 -5.24
N ALA A 350 1.99 -4.43 -4.41
CA ALA A 350 1.98 -3.04 -4.86
C ALA A 350 3.29 -2.60 -5.55
N ARG A 351 4.42 -3.21 -5.19
CA ARG A 351 5.74 -2.92 -5.79
C ARG A 351 5.85 -3.22 -7.29
N VAL A 352 4.91 -3.99 -7.86
CA VAL A 352 4.89 -4.30 -9.30
C VAL A 352 4.19 -3.22 -10.13
N VAL A 353 3.56 -2.23 -9.47
CA VAL A 353 2.78 -1.17 -10.11
C VAL A 353 3.14 0.24 -9.63
N GLY A 354 4.07 0.37 -8.69
CA GLY A 354 4.60 1.66 -8.27
C GLY A 354 5.80 1.52 -7.35
N THR A 355 6.48 2.65 -7.10
CA THR A 355 7.51 2.74 -6.07
C THR A 355 6.88 2.40 -4.71
N THR A 356 7.52 1.62 -3.85
CA THR A 356 6.92 1.14 -2.59
C THR A 356 7.84 1.30 -1.40
N ALA A 357 7.50 2.18 -0.46
CA ALA A 357 8.18 2.29 0.82
C ALA A 357 7.63 1.23 1.80
N TRP A 358 8.53 0.44 2.38
CA TRP A 358 8.18 -0.58 3.37
C TRP A 358 8.32 0.01 4.78
N ILE A 359 7.19 0.25 5.43
CA ILE A 359 7.12 0.75 6.81
C ILE A 359 6.77 -0.37 7.78
N ALA A 360 7.14 -0.22 9.06
CA ALA A 360 6.85 -1.19 10.11
C ALA A 360 5.89 -0.65 11.20
N SER A 361 5.46 0.60 11.07
CA SER A 361 4.55 1.25 12.02
C SER A 361 4.05 2.60 11.48
N PRO A 362 2.95 3.14 12.04
CA PRO A 362 2.50 4.49 11.73
C PRO A 362 3.56 5.58 12.00
N ARG A 363 4.44 5.38 12.99
CA ARG A 363 5.55 6.30 13.25
C ARG A 363 6.53 6.35 12.08
N GLU A 364 6.87 5.21 11.49
CA GLU A 364 7.76 5.18 10.32
C GLU A 364 7.10 5.83 9.09
N THR A 365 5.78 5.74 8.95
CA THR A 365 5.03 6.49 7.93
C THR A 365 5.22 8.00 8.10
N VAL A 366 5.12 8.51 9.33
CA VAL A 366 5.36 9.94 9.62
C VAL A 366 6.81 10.34 9.30
N GLU A 367 7.79 9.55 9.75
CA GLU A 367 9.21 9.80 9.44
C GLU A 367 9.46 9.82 7.92
N LEU A 368 8.88 8.86 7.18
CA LEU A 368 8.97 8.78 5.72
C LEU A 368 8.39 10.03 5.05
N LEU A 369 7.21 10.48 5.48
CA LEU A 369 6.57 11.65 4.91
C LEU A 369 7.35 12.93 5.24
N ASP A 370 7.88 13.07 6.45
CA ASP A 370 8.77 14.19 6.80
C ASP A 370 10.03 14.22 5.90
N GLU A 371 10.58 13.05 5.54
CA GLU A 371 11.68 12.95 4.57
C GLU A 371 11.25 13.39 3.17
N LEU A 372 10.09 12.93 2.70
CA LEU A 372 9.55 13.26 1.38
C LEU A 372 9.33 14.77 1.23
N VAL A 373 8.77 15.42 2.25
CA VAL A 373 8.57 16.88 2.27
C VAL A 373 9.90 17.62 2.14
N GLY A 374 10.92 17.19 2.90
CA GLY A 374 12.26 17.77 2.82
C GLY A 374 12.96 17.56 1.48
N LEU A 375 12.53 16.57 0.68
CA LEU A 375 13.02 16.35 -0.69
C LEU A 375 12.25 17.20 -1.71
N ILE A 376 10.92 17.26 -1.62
CA ILE A 376 10.06 18.09 -2.49
C ILE A 376 10.40 19.58 -2.37
N GLN A 377 10.76 20.06 -1.17
CA GLN A 377 11.15 21.47 -0.97
C GLN A 377 12.52 21.83 -1.56
N LYS A 378 13.35 20.84 -1.91
CA LYS A 378 14.69 21.04 -2.47
C LYS A 378 14.76 20.89 -3.98
N SER A 379 13.78 20.23 -4.58
CA SER A 379 13.56 20.15 -6.04
C SER A 379 12.90 21.43 -6.53
#